data_AF-A0A2E5JJD5-F1
#
_entry.id   AF-A0A2E5JJD5-F1
#
_cell.length_a   1.000
_cell.length_b   1.000
_cell.length_c   1.000
_cell.angle_alpha   90.00
_cell.angle_beta   90.00
_cell.angle_gamma   90.00
#
_symmetry.space_group_name_H-M   'P 1'
#
loop_
_entity.id
_entity.type
_entity.pdbx_description
1 polymer ?
#
loop_
_entity_poly.entity_id
_entity_poly.type
_entity_poly.pdbx_seq_one_letter_code
_entity_poly.pdbx_strand_id
1 'polypeptide(L)'
;MVKGTTEKSYNVTRPEPVLKAYRDRLKVLKKAQELSAMDEIPKAVQHYSLYLNTLAQYFDVPESSLSPACFSKEQDLAEMLLISHTYWDLAKAYDRSPSLTMESIRCLAQFVKFTLGFKYQYANSQMVKKYIRKGLAHNPKPFKDAFEKIRIEAKGCYIATHCYGSAHPITASLRNYRDVSLQSNIFGRFFISTYECISPYLVKACYRYPPLTKFFDPIFHLLIRLFLKLTKIKAQR
;
A
#
# COMPACT_ATOMS: atom_id res chain seq x y z
N MET A 1 -12.68 18.62 -23.85
CA MET A 1 -11.68 19.42 -23.09
C MET A 1 -11.85 19.12 -21.61
N VAL A 2 -11.06 18.18 -21.09
CA VAL A 2 -11.02 17.86 -19.66
C VAL A 2 -10.04 18.85 -19.03
N LYS A 3 -10.52 19.72 -18.14
CA LYS A 3 -9.66 20.58 -17.32
C LYS A 3 -8.72 19.67 -16.54
N GLY A 4 -7.45 19.72 -16.89
CA GLY A 4 -6.37 19.00 -16.22
C GLY A 4 -6.38 19.30 -14.74
N THR A 5 -6.32 18.24 -13.95
CA THR A 5 -6.23 18.22 -12.50
C THR A 5 -5.09 19.10 -12.02
N THR A 6 -5.50 20.30 -11.62
CA THR A 6 -4.88 21.32 -10.79
C THR A 6 -3.75 20.84 -9.88
N GLU A 7 -2.63 21.57 -9.95
CA GLU A 7 -1.78 21.93 -8.82
C GLU A 7 -2.60 22.06 -7.53
N LYS A 8 -2.45 21.11 -6.59
CA LYS A 8 -2.73 21.33 -5.17
C LYS A 8 -1.37 21.16 -4.50
N SER A 9 -0.60 22.20 -4.14
CA SER A 9 -0.85 23.41 -3.35
C SER A 9 0.10 23.35 -2.14
N TYR A 10 1.37 23.71 -2.35
CA TYR A 10 2.27 24.08 -1.24
C TYR A 10 2.05 25.55 -0.80
N ASN A 11 1.11 26.26 -1.41
CA ASN A 11 0.71 27.62 -1.08
C ASN A 11 -0.50 27.62 -0.12
N VAL A 12 -0.41 26.87 0.99
CA VAL A 12 -1.45 26.91 2.02
C VAL A 12 -0.94 27.73 3.19
N THR A 13 -1.63 28.83 3.50
CA THR A 13 -1.33 29.65 4.68
C THR A 13 -1.60 28.82 5.93
N ARG A 14 -0.54 28.51 6.67
CA ARG A 14 -0.60 27.81 7.96
C ARG A 14 -0.06 28.73 9.06
N PRO A 15 -0.51 28.56 10.31
CA PRO A 15 0.09 29.27 11.43
C PRO A 15 1.61 29.03 11.49
N GLU A 16 2.39 30.07 11.79
CA GLU A 16 3.86 29.99 11.85
C GLU A 16 4.38 28.85 12.75
N PRO A 17 3.76 28.53 13.91
CA PRO A 17 4.15 27.38 14.72
C PRO A 17 4.04 26.05 13.96
N VAL A 18 3.01 25.87 13.13
CA VAL A 18 2.80 24.66 12.32
C VAL A 18 3.84 24.57 11.21
N LEU A 19 4.15 25.69 10.55
CA LEU A 19 5.21 25.73 9.53
C LEU A 19 6.58 25.43 10.10
N LYS A 20 6.89 25.94 11.30
CA LYS A 20 8.13 25.64 12.01
C LYS A 20 8.21 24.16 12.38
N ALA A 21 7.16 23.61 12.99
CA ALA A 21 7.10 22.19 13.34
C ALA A 21 7.26 21.30 12.09
N TYR A 22 6.57 21.63 11.00
CA TYR A 22 6.70 20.90 9.73
C TYR A 22 8.13 20.95 9.19
N ARG A 23 8.82 22.10 9.23
CA ARG A 23 10.23 22.20 8.82
C ARG A 23 11.15 21.31 9.67
N ASP A 24 10.89 21.21 10.97
CA ASP A 24 11.71 20.43 11.90
C ASP A 24 11.31 18.94 12.01
N ARG A 25 10.21 18.51 11.38
CA ARG A 25 9.61 17.17 11.54
C ARG A 25 10.59 16.01 11.31
N LEU A 26 11.51 16.13 10.35
CA LEU A 26 12.48 15.07 10.04
C LEU A 26 13.53 14.90 11.14
N LYS A 27 13.82 15.96 11.91
CA LYS A 27 14.67 15.87 13.10
C LYS A 27 13.97 15.06 14.19
N VAL A 28 12.66 15.27 14.36
CA VAL A 28 11.83 14.50 15.30
C VAL A 28 11.80 13.02 14.91
N LEU A 29 11.58 12.72 13.63
CA LEU A 29 11.57 11.35 13.13
C LEU A 29 12.92 10.66 13.33
N LYS A 30 14.02 11.34 12.98
CA LYS A 30 15.37 10.82 13.20
C LYS A 30 15.61 10.49 14.67
N LYS A 31 15.19 11.36 15.58
CA LYS A 31 15.31 11.11 17.02
C LYS A 31 14.48 9.90 17.47
N ALA A 32 13.28 9.70 16.92
CA ALA A 32 12.48 8.50 17.17
C ALA A 32 13.22 7.21 16.77
N GLN A 33 13.88 7.22 15.61
CA GLN A 33 14.66 6.10 15.10
C GLN A 33 15.89 5.80 15.97
N GLU A 34 16.61 6.83 16.42
CA GLU A 34 17.73 6.70 17.37
C GLU A 34 17.27 6.07 18.69
N LEU A 35 16.17 6.56 19.27
CA LEU A 35 15.59 6.00 20.50
C LEU A 35 15.15 4.55 20.31
N SER A 36 14.53 4.24 19.16
CA SER A 36 14.14 2.87 18.84
C SER A 36 15.35 1.94 18.68
N ALA A 37 16.47 2.44 18.15
CA ALA A 37 17.72 1.68 18.02
C ALA A 37 18.39 1.41 19.38
N MET A 38 18.16 2.29 20.36
CA MET A 38 18.58 2.12 21.76
C MET A 38 17.59 1.28 22.59
N ASP A 39 16.57 0.69 21.97
CA ASP A 39 15.44 -0.03 22.62
C ASP A 39 14.66 0.81 23.65
N GLU A 40 14.76 2.15 23.57
CA GLU A 40 13.99 3.12 24.35
C GLU A 40 12.58 3.31 23.76
N ILE A 41 11.84 2.21 23.67
CA ILE A 41 10.59 2.11 22.90
C ILE A 41 9.52 3.14 23.31
N PRO A 42 9.22 3.39 24.61
CA PRO A 42 8.21 4.38 24.98
C PRO A 42 8.55 5.79 24.50
N LYS A 43 9.82 6.19 24.57
CA LYS A 43 10.28 7.51 24.09
C LYS A 43 10.24 7.58 22.57
N ALA A 44 10.62 6.49 21.89
CA ALA A 44 10.52 6.39 20.43
C ALA A 44 9.07 6.57 19.95
N VAL A 45 8.12 5.89 20.60
CA VAL A 45 6.67 6.01 20.31
C VAL A 45 6.17 7.44 20.44
N GLN A 46 6.59 8.17 21.46
CA GLN A 46 6.24 9.59 21.64
C GLN A 46 6.71 10.44 20.45
N HIS A 47 7.94 10.22 19.99
CA HIS A 47 8.51 10.99 18.88
C HIS A 47 7.93 10.59 17.52
N TYR A 48 7.66 9.31 17.29
CA TYR A 48 6.91 8.86 16.10
C TYR A 48 5.52 9.48 16.05
N SER A 49 4.82 9.52 17.18
CA SER A 49 3.50 10.15 17.30
C SER A 49 3.58 11.66 17.05
N LEU A 50 4.61 12.34 17.56
CA LEU A 50 4.83 13.77 17.32
C LEU A 50 5.09 14.06 15.83
N TYR A 51 5.88 13.23 15.15
CA TYR A 51 6.11 13.35 13.71
C TYR A 51 4.80 13.21 12.92
N LEU A 52 4.01 12.17 13.18
CA LEU A 52 2.72 11.96 12.51
C LEU A 52 1.72 13.09 12.81
N ASN A 53 1.62 13.55 14.06
CA ASN A 53 0.74 14.65 14.43
C ASN A 53 1.16 15.98 13.80
N THR A 54 2.48 16.22 13.64
CA THR A 54 2.99 17.40 12.93
C THR A 54 2.55 17.41 11.48
N LEU A 55 2.61 16.25 10.81
CA LEU A 55 2.08 16.09 9.45
C LEU A 55 0.57 16.30 9.42
N ALA A 56 -0.16 15.66 10.33
CA ALA A 56 -1.61 15.77 10.44
C ALA A 56 -2.07 17.23 10.59
N GLN A 57 -1.42 17.99 11.48
CA GLN A 57 -1.65 19.42 11.68
C GLN A 57 -1.32 20.25 10.44
N TYR A 58 -0.23 19.95 9.74
CA TYR A 58 0.13 20.65 8.50
C TYR A 58 -0.91 20.44 7.39
N PHE A 59 -1.46 19.23 7.28
CA PHE A 59 -2.52 18.93 6.32
C PHE A 59 -3.93 19.22 6.82
N ASP A 60 -4.08 19.73 8.04
CA ASP A 60 -5.35 20.04 8.68
C ASP A 60 -6.32 18.85 8.72
N VAL A 61 -5.80 17.70 9.12
CA VAL A 61 -6.54 16.45 9.28
C VAL A 61 -6.17 15.78 10.61
N PRO A 62 -7.03 14.94 11.20
CA PRO A 62 -6.59 14.09 12.31
C PRO A 62 -5.58 13.05 11.82
N GLU A 63 -4.65 12.61 12.69
CA GLU A 63 -3.61 11.62 12.36
C GLU A 63 -4.19 10.34 11.76
N SER A 64 -5.36 9.90 12.26
CA SER A 64 -6.05 8.71 11.78
C SER A 64 -6.54 8.84 10.33
N SER A 65 -6.71 10.07 9.85
CA SER A 65 -7.15 10.40 8.49
C SER A 65 -6.00 10.77 7.57
N LEU A 66 -4.74 10.77 8.05
CA LEU A 66 -3.59 10.87 7.15
C LEU A 66 -3.66 9.77 6.09
N SER A 67 -3.52 10.18 4.84
CA SER A 67 -3.58 9.29 3.70
C SER A 67 -2.65 9.78 2.59
N PRO A 68 -2.27 8.92 1.65
CA PRO A 68 -1.47 9.34 0.51
C PRO A 68 -2.14 10.43 -0.37
N ALA A 69 -3.45 10.62 -0.27
CA ALA A 69 -4.16 11.68 -0.99
C ALA A 69 -3.83 13.10 -0.50
N CYS A 70 -3.23 13.22 0.70
CA CYS A 70 -2.72 14.49 1.23
C CYS A 70 -1.41 14.93 0.54
N PHE A 71 -0.76 14.04 -0.21
CA PHE A 71 0.61 14.20 -0.70
C PHE A 71 0.67 14.14 -2.22
N SER A 72 1.65 14.83 -2.80
CA SER A 72 2.01 14.68 -4.20
C SER A 72 2.75 13.35 -4.42
N LYS A 73 2.26 12.53 -5.36
CA LYS A 73 2.81 11.19 -5.61
C LYS A 73 4.28 11.19 -6.04
N GLU A 74 4.72 12.26 -6.68
CA GLU A 74 6.07 12.39 -7.23
C GLU A 74 7.00 13.14 -6.28
N GLN A 75 6.52 14.25 -5.71
CA GLN A 75 7.34 15.15 -4.90
C GLN A 75 7.50 14.66 -3.45
N ASP A 76 6.47 14.04 -2.87
CA ASP A 76 6.45 13.63 -1.46
C ASP A 76 6.68 12.12 -1.28
N LEU A 77 7.18 11.43 -2.30
CA LEU A 77 7.33 9.97 -2.27
C LEU A 77 8.24 9.48 -1.15
N ALA A 78 9.27 10.26 -0.80
CA ALA A 78 10.14 9.99 0.32
C ALA A 78 9.40 10.13 1.66
N GLU A 79 8.61 11.19 1.83
CA GLU A 79 7.81 11.42 3.03
C GLU A 79 6.78 10.29 3.23
N MET A 80 6.07 9.90 2.16
CA MET A 80 5.10 8.79 2.22
C MET A 80 5.75 7.46 2.61
N LEU A 81 6.97 7.20 2.14
CA LEU A 81 7.75 6.04 2.58
C LEU A 81 8.10 6.13 4.08
N LEU A 82 8.53 7.30 4.56
CA LEU A 82 8.85 7.52 5.97
C LEU A 82 7.60 7.37 6.87
N ILE A 83 6.44 7.86 6.42
CA ILE A 83 5.15 7.66 7.11
C ILE A 83 4.81 6.18 7.16
N SER A 84 4.94 5.47 6.04
CA SER A 84 4.76 4.01 5.99
C SER A 84 5.64 3.33 7.04
N HIS A 85 6.94 3.61 7.07
CA HIS A 85 7.86 2.98 8.03
C HIS A 85 7.58 3.37 9.48
N THR A 86 7.16 4.62 9.73
CA THR A 86 6.74 5.06 11.07
C THR A 86 5.58 4.24 11.59
N TYR A 87 4.55 4.01 10.77
CA TYR A 87 3.42 3.15 11.13
C TYR A 87 3.82 1.69 11.34
N TRP A 88 4.78 1.19 10.56
CA TRP A 88 5.34 -0.14 10.75
C TRP A 88 6.08 -0.26 12.10
N ASP A 89 6.85 0.75 12.49
CA ASP A 89 7.57 0.77 13.75
C ASP A 89 6.64 0.86 14.96
N LEU A 90 5.62 1.74 14.88
CA LEU A 90 4.57 1.82 15.89
C LEU A 90 3.79 0.51 16.03
N ALA A 91 3.45 -0.16 14.91
CA ALA A 91 2.76 -1.44 14.96
C ALA A 91 3.55 -2.50 15.75
N LYS A 92 4.87 -2.61 15.52
CA LYS A 92 5.74 -3.52 16.27
C LYS A 92 5.86 -3.12 17.75
N ALA A 93 5.96 -1.82 18.03
CA ALA A 93 6.05 -1.33 19.41
C ALA A 93 4.81 -1.69 20.22
N TYR A 94 3.62 -1.45 19.64
CA TYR A 94 2.34 -1.75 20.30
C TYR A 94 2.02 -3.25 20.38
N ASP A 95 2.51 -4.06 19.44
CA ASP A 95 2.32 -5.52 19.44
C ASP A 95 2.87 -6.20 20.70
N ARG A 96 3.85 -5.58 21.39
CA ARG A 96 4.44 -6.09 22.63
C ARG A 96 3.48 -6.04 23.84
N SER A 97 2.42 -5.22 23.78
CA SER A 97 1.47 -5.05 24.89
C SER A 97 0.07 -5.55 24.51
N PRO A 98 -0.52 -6.51 25.25
CA PRO A 98 -1.87 -6.99 24.98
C PRO A 98 -2.94 -5.89 24.96
N SER A 99 -2.80 -4.86 25.82
CA SER A 99 -3.72 -3.73 25.90
C SER A 99 -3.67 -2.79 24.70
N LEU A 100 -2.63 -2.86 23.87
CA LEU A 100 -2.41 -2.00 22.69
C LEU A 100 -2.55 -2.77 21.37
N THR A 101 -3.15 -3.96 21.42
CA THR A 101 -3.35 -4.80 20.23
C THR A 101 -4.14 -4.07 19.15
N MET A 102 -5.17 -3.30 19.53
CA MET A 102 -6.00 -2.55 18.58
C MET A 102 -5.23 -1.43 17.90
N GLU A 103 -4.35 -0.76 18.63
CA GLU A 103 -3.47 0.30 18.18
C GLU A 103 -2.41 -0.25 17.22
N SER A 104 -1.87 -1.45 17.50
CA SER A 104 -1.00 -2.18 16.58
C SER A 104 -1.71 -2.48 15.25
N ILE A 105 -2.94 -3.03 15.32
CA ILE A 105 -3.77 -3.33 14.13
C ILE A 105 -4.07 -2.05 13.33
N ARG A 106 -4.40 -0.94 14.00
CA ARG A 106 -4.64 0.36 13.36
C ARG A 106 -3.39 0.86 12.64
N CYS A 107 -2.22 0.77 13.29
CA CYS A 107 -0.95 1.15 12.67
C CYS A 107 -0.62 0.27 11.46
N LEU A 108 -0.87 -1.04 11.51
CA LEU A 108 -0.74 -1.93 10.35
C LEU A 108 -1.67 -1.52 9.21
N ALA A 109 -2.91 -1.12 9.49
CA ALA A 109 -3.83 -0.63 8.47
C ALA A 109 -3.31 0.63 7.77
N GLN A 110 -2.72 1.57 8.52
CA GLN A 110 -2.09 2.76 7.95
C GLN A 110 -0.80 2.43 7.18
N PHE A 111 0.04 1.52 7.70
CA PHE A 111 1.20 1.01 6.97
C PHE A 111 0.81 0.44 5.61
N VAL A 112 -0.23 -0.40 5.55
CA VAL A 112 -0.77 -0.93 4.29
C VAL A 112 -1.24 0.21 3.39
N LYS A 113 -2.03 1.17 3.91
CA LYS A 113 -2.53 2.33 3.14
C LYS A 113 -1.40 3.13 2.48
N PHE A 114 -0.30 3.38 3.20
CA PHE A 114 0.87 4.10 2.66
C PHE A 114 1.82 3.21 1.85
N THR A 115 1.58 1.90 1.79
CA THR A 115 2.38 0.95 1.00
C THR A 115 1.78 0.66 -0.38
N LEU A 116 0.46 0.56 -0.47
CA LEU A 116 -0.23 0.12 -1.69
C LEU A 116 -0.09 1.13 -2.84
N GLY A 117 0.25 0.63 -4.03
CA GLY A 117 0.34 1.42 -5.26
C GLY A 117 1.62 2.23 -5.42
N PHE A 118 2.58 2.10 -4.49
CA PHE A 118 3.85 2.83 -4.53
C PHE A 118 5.03 1.93 -4.91
N LYS A 119 6.09 2.52 -5.48
CA LYS A 119 7.29 1.78 -5.97
C LYS A 119 7.99 0.92 -4.91
N TYR A 120 7.81 1.24 -3.64
CA TYR A 120 8.39 0.52 -2.49
C TYR A 120 7.49 -0.59 -1.95
N GLN A 121 6.33 -0.85 -2.57
CA GLN A 121 5.38 -1.88 -2.15
C GLN A 121 6.02 -3.27 -2.00
N TYR A 122 6.82 -3.67 -2.99
CA TYR A 122 7.52 -4.96 -2.93
C TYR A 122 8.51 -5.02 -1.77
N ALA A 123 9.33 -3.98 -1.59
CA ALA A 123 10.31 -3.92 -0.50
C ALA A 123 9.63 -4.00 0.87
N ASN A 124 8.54 -3.26 1.07
CA ASN A 124 7.72 -3.32 2.28
C ASN A 124 7.11 -4.72 2.47
N SER A 125 6.63 -5.38 1.41
CA SER A 125 6.11 -6.76 1.50
C SER A 125 7.18 -7.75 1.99
N GLN A 126 8.43 -7.62 1.53
CA GLN A 126 9.54 -8.46 1.97
C GLN A 126 9.93 -8.16 3.42
N MET A 127 9.85 -6.90 3.84
CA MET A 127 10.07 -6.50 5.24
C MET A 127 9.08 -7.21 6.18
N VAL A 128 7.78 -7.17 5.86
CA VAL A 128 6.75 -7.86 6.67
C VAL A 128 6.96 -9.37 6.64
N LYS A 129 7.21 -9.96 5.45
CA LYS A 129 7.49 -11.39 5.30
C LYS A 129 8.68 -11.84 6.15
N LYS A 130 9.78 -11.07 6.15
CA LYS A 130 10.98 -11.33 6.94
C LYS A 130 10.67 -11.27 8.44
N TYR A 131 9.88 -10.30 8.88
CA TYR A 131 9.48 -10.15 10.27
C TYR A 131 8.67 -11.35 10.77
N ILE A 132 7.64 -11.76 10.01
CA ILE A 132 6.81 -12.92 10.31
C ILE A 132 7.65 -14.19 10.34
N ARG A 133 8.51 -14.41 9.34
CA ARG A 133 9.35 -15.61 9.23
C ARG A 133 10.31 -15.76 10.41
N LYS A 134 10.78 -14.65 10.99
CA LYS A 134 11.66 -14.65 12.16
C LYS A 134 10.92 -14.88 13.48
N GLY A 135 9.58 -15.00 13.48
CA GLY A 135 8.80 -15.19 14.71
C GLY A 135 8.80 -13.97 15.63
N LEU A 136 9.03 -12.76 15.09
CA LEU A 136 9.14 -11.53 15.89
C LEU A 136 7.78 -10.90 16.25
N ALA A 137 6.69 -11.35 15.63
CA ALA A 137 5.34 -10.87 15.93
C ALA A 137 4.78 -11.63 17.13
N HIS A 138 4.42 -10.91 18.20
CA HIS A 138 3.69 -11.45 19.34
C HIS A 138 2.27 -11.83 18.92
N ASN A 139 1.62 -11.02 18.08
CA ASN A 139 0.33 -11.33 17.48
C ASN A 139 0.49 -11.52 15.96
N PRO A 140 0.86 -12.72 15.46
CA PRO A 140 1.24 -12.91 14.05
C PRO A 140 0.09 -12.74 13.06
N LYS A 141 -1.18 -12.90 13.49
CA LYS A 141 -2.34 -12.85 12.60
C LYS A 141 -2.52 -11.47 11.91
N PRO A 142 -2.60 -10.34 12.64
CA PRO A 142 -2.62 -9.01 12.02
C PRO A 142 -1.50 -8.74 11.01
N PHE A 143 -0.27 -9.18 11.31
CA PHE A 143 0.88 -9.01 10.41
C PHE A 143 0.74 -9.86 9.14
N LYS A 144 0.28 -11.11 9.26
CA LYS A 144 -0.04 -11.97 8.11
C LYS A 144 -1.14 -11.36 7.24
N ASP A 145 -2.18 -10.81 7.85
CA ASP A 145 -3.27 -10.13 7.13
C ASP A 145 -2.77 -8.89 6.38
N ALA A 146 -1.90 -8.09 7.00
CA ALA A 146 -1.25 -6.95 6.35
C ALA A 146 -0.35 -7.39 5.17
N PHE A 147 0.44 -8.45 5.36
CA PHE A 147 1.28 -9.03 4.30
C PHE A 147 0.46 -9.51 3.11
N GLU A 148 -0.62 -10.27 3.36
CA GLU A 148 -1.47 -10.78 2.28
C GLU A 148 -2.19 -9.64 1.55
N LYS A 149 -2.66 -8.60 2.26
CA LYS A 149 -3.20 -7.39 1.61
C LYS A 149 -2.19 -6.73 0.68
N ILE A 150 -0.97 -6.48 1.15
CA ILE A 150 0.10 -5.87 0.34
C ILE A 150 0.42 -6.75 -0.87
N ARG A 151 0.46 -8.07 -0.67
CA ARG A 151 0.78 -9.04 -1.72
C ARG A 151 -0.33 -9.17 -2.77
N ILE A 152 -1.60 -9.23 -2.38
CA ILE A 152 -2.74 -9.35 -3.30
C ILE A 152 -2.85 -8.10 -4.19
N GLU A 153 -2.68 -6.93 -3.61
CA GLU A 153 -2.74 -5.66 -4.33
C GLU A 153 -1.49 -5.45 -5.20
N ALA A 154 -0.30 -5.91 -4.77
CA ALA A 154 0.94 -5.87 -5.58
C ALA A 154 0.84 -6.72 -6.86
N LYS A 155 -0.06 -7.68 -6.82
CA LYS A 155 -0.24 -8.71 -7.82
C LYS A 155 -1.15 -8.27 -8.98
N GLY A 156 -1.67 -7.03 -8.96
CA GLY A 156 -2.30 -6.25 -10.05
C GLY A 156 -2.86 -6.99 -11.28
N CYS A 157 -3.59 -8.06 -11.02
CA CYS A 157 -4.27 -8.92 -12.00
C CYS A 157 -5.63 -9.29 -11.39
N TYR A 158 -6.44 -8.29 -11.07
CA TYR A 158 -7.68 -8.44 -10.28
C TYR A 158 -8.68 -9.38 -10.95
N ILE A 159 -8.86 -9.26 -12.27
CA ILE A 159 -9.77 -10.14 -13.04
C ILE A 159 -9.28 -11.59 -12.98
N ALA A 160 -7.98 -11.83 -13.22
CA ALA A 160 -7.43 -13.19 -13.17
C ALA A 160 -7.48 -13.78 -11.75
N THR A 161 -7.27 -12.94 -10.74
CA THR A 161 -7.36 -13.31 -9.33
C THR A 161 -8.80 -13.65 -8.94
N HIS A 162 -9.78 -12.93 -9.48
CA HIS A 162 -11.20 -13.22 -9.30
C HIS A 162 -11.61 -14.55 -9.93
N CYS A 163 -11.21 -14.80 -11.18
CA CYS A 163 -11.59 -16.00 -11.93
C CYS A 163 -10.90 -17.28 -11.41
N TYR A 164 -9.60 -17.21 -11.16
CA TYR A 164 -8.77 -18.40 -10.90
C TYR A 164 -8.22 -18.47 -9.48
N GLY A 165 -8.23 -17.36 -8.73
CA GLY A 165 -7.58 -17.26 -7.43
C GLY A 165 -6.13 -16.75 -7.52
N SER A 166 -5.61 -16.29 -6.39
CA SER A 166 -4.33 -15.57 -6.31
C SER A 166 -3.09 -16.47 -6.43
N ALA A 167 -3.22 -17.76 -6.16
CA ALA A 167 -2.16 -18.76 -6.18
C ALA A 167 -2.22 -19.68 -7.42
N HIS A 168 -3.21 -19.49 -8.31
CA HIS A 168 -3.41 -20.36 -9.45
C HIS A 168 -2.30 -20.17 -10.51
N PRO A 169 -1.83 -21.24 -11.17
CA PRO A 169 -0.75 -21.16 -12.16
C PRO A 169 -1.00 -20.16 -13.28
N ILE A 170 -2.24 -20.11 -13.82
CA ILE A 170 -2.63 -19.14 -14.86
C ILE A 170 -2.43 -17.69 -14.36
N THR A 171 -2.86 -17.39 -13.14
CA THR A 171 -2.70 -16.06 -12.54
C THR A 171 -1.22 -15.72 -12.35
N ALA A 172 -0.37 -16.70 -12.01
CA ALA A 172 1.07 -16.51 -11.92
C ALA A 172 1.70 -16.23 -13.29
N SER A 173 1.34 -16.98 -14.33
CA SER A 173 1.85 -16.79 -15.69
C SER A 173 1.44 -15.43 -16.27
N LEU A 174 0.21 -14.97 -16.04
CA LEU A 174 -0.25 -13.65 -16.46
C LEU A 174 0.53 -12.51 -15.78
N ARG A 175 0.81 -12.64 -14.48
CA ARG A 175 1.64 -11.66 -13.76
C ARG A 175 3.07 -11.65 -14.26
N ASN A 176 3.66 -12.82 -14.52
CA ASN A 176 5.01 -12.89 -15.08
C ASN A 176 5.08 -12.21 -16.46
N TYR A 177 4.08 -12.45 -17.32
CA TYR A 177 4.00 -11.76 -18.61
C TYR A 177 3.80 -10.25 -18.46
N ARG A 178 2.96 -9.82 -17.51
CA ARG A 178 2.80 -8.40 -17.17
C ARG A 178 4.15 -7.75 -16.81
N ASP A 179 4.88 -8.38 -15.91
CA ASP A 179 6.10 -7.82 -15.33
C ASP A 179 7.29 -7.87 -16.32
N VAL A 180 7.41 -8.94 -17.12
CA VAL A 180 8.54 -9.15 -18.04
C VAL A 180 8.28 -8.55 -19.44
N SER A 181 7.06 -8.70 -19.98
CA SER A 181 6.74 -8.37 -21.38
C SER A 181 5.93 -7.10 -21.55
N LEU A 182 4.93 -6.84 -20.71
CA LEU A 182 4.12 -5.61 -20.84
C LEU A 182 4.84 -4.40 -20.21
N GLN A 183 5.52 -4.58 -19.08
CA GLN A 183 6.17 -3.46 -18.41
C GLN A 183 7.36 -2.89 -19.19
N SER A 184 8.01 -3.68 -20.06
CA SER A 184 9.17 -3.26 -20.86
C SER A 184 8.82 -2.21 -21.92
N ASN A 185 7.57 -2.18 -22.41
CA ASN A 185 7.13 -1.30 -23.50
C ASN A 185 6.13 -0.23 -23.03
N ILE A 186 6.15 0.96 -23.64
CA ILE A 186 5.27 2.09 -23.28
C ILE A 186 3.78 1.72 -23.39
N PHE A 187 3.39 1.05 -24.48
CA PHE A 187 2.02 0.58 -24.67
C PHE A 187 1.59 -0.46 -23.63
N GLY A 188 2.50 -1.34 -23.23
CA GLY A 188 2.21 -2.33 -22.21
C GLY A 188 2.06 -1.69 -20.83
N ARG A 189 2.86 -0.66 -20.49
CA ARG A 189 2.67 0.15 -19.27
C ARG A 189 1.32 0.88 -19.26
N PHE A 190 0.90 1.45 -20.39
CA PHE A 190 -0.41 2.09 -20.52
C PHE A 190 -1.56 1.07 -20.35
N PHE A 191 -1.42 -0.11 -20.95
CA PHE A 191 -2.39 -1.21 -20.77
C PHE A 191 -2.48 -1.66 -19.31
N ILE A 192 -1.34 -1.88 -18.64
CA ILE A 192 -1.29 -2.24 -17.22
C ILE A 192 -1.98 -1.17 -16.38
N SER A 193 -1.65 0.11 -16.58
CA SER A 193 -2.23 1.21 -15.82
C SER A 193 -3.75 1.28 -15.97
N THR A 194 -4.25 1.16 -17.21
CA THR A 194 -5.69 1.16 -17.49
C THR A 194 -6.37 -0.05 -16.85
N TYR A 195 -5.77 -1.23 -16.99
CA TYR A 195 -6.28 -2.46 -16.42
C TYR A 195 -6.32 -2.41 -14.88
N GLU A 196 -5.24 -2.00 -14.22
CA GLU A 196 -5.15 -1.90 -12.76
C GLU A 196 -6.00 -0.74 -12.20
N CYS A 197 -6.31 0.28 -13.02
CA CYS A 197 -7.24 1.33 -12.64
C CYS A 197 -8.69 0.83 -12.66
N ILE A 198 -9.11 0.10 -13.70
CA ILE A 198 -10.53 -0.26 -13.92
C ILE A 198 -10.89 -1.57 -13.20
N SER A 199 -10.02 -2.57 -13.26
CA SER A 199 -10.32 -3.93 -12.81
C SER A 199 -10.68 -4.08 -11.32
N PRO A 200 -10.11 -3.32 -10.36
CA PRO A 200 -10.53 -3.43 -8.96
C PRO A 200 -11.98 -3.01 -8.74
N TYR A 201 -12.43 -1.94 -9.40
CA TYR A 201 -13.81 -1.46 -9.29
C TYR A 201 -14.79 -2.45 -9.90
N LEU A 202 -14.44 -3.01 -11.06
CA LEU A 202 -15.26 -3.99 -11.75
C LEU A 202 -15.42 -5.28 -10.92
N VAL A 203 -14.33 -5.80 -10.37
CA VAL A 203 -14.34 -6.98 -9.49
C VAL A 203 -15.09 -6.71 -8.19
N LYS A 204 -14.91 -5.52 -7.59
CA LYS A 204 -15.66 -5.11 -6.39
C LYS A 204 -17.16 -5.02 -6.66
N ALA A 205 -17.57 -4.54 -7.83
CA ALA A 205 -18.97 -4.52 -8.24
C ALA A 205 -19.53 -5.94 -8.40
N CYS A 206 -18.77 -6.87 -8.98
CA CYS A 206 -19.16 -8.28 -9.08
C CYS A 206 -19.39 -8.90 -7.68
N TYR A 207 -18.46 -8.69 -6.73
CA TYR A 207 -18.65 -9.18 -5.36
C TYR A 207 -19.87 -8.59 -4.66
N ARG A 208 -20.21 -7.32 -4.95
CA ARG A 208 -21.37 -6.65 -4.35
C ARG A 208 -22.70 -7.11 -4.94
N TYR A 209 -22.73 -7.50 -6.21
CA TYR A 209 -23.95 -7.85 -6.94
C TYR A 209 -23.80 -9.22 -7.63
N PRO A 210 -24.29 -10.31 -7.01
CA PRO A 210 -24.18 -11.67 -7.54
C PRO A 210 -24.65 -11.86 -9.00
N PRO A 211 -25.69 -11.16 -9.51
CA PRO A 211 -26.07 -11.24 -10.92
C PRO A 211 -25.00 -10.72 -11.88
N LEU A 212 -24.24 -9.68 -11.50
CA LEU A 212 -23.13 -9.16 -12.31
C LEU A 212 -22.02 -10.20 -12.44
N THR A 213 -21.71 -10.92 -11.37
CA THR A 213 -20.72 -12.01 -11.42
C THR A 213 -21.13 -13.07 -12.43
N LYS A 214 -22.38 -13.53 -12.42
CA LYS A 214 -22.86 -14.54 -13.38
C LYS A 214 -22.75 -14.10 -14.84
N PHE A 215 -22.88 -12.79 -15.10
CA PHE A 215 -22.75 -12.23 -16.43
C PHE A 215 -21.28 -12.04 -16.86
N PHE A 216 -20.46 -11.44 -15.99
CA PHE A 216 -19.09 -11.06 -16.34
C PHE A 216 -18.08 -12.20 -16.22
N ASP A 217 -18.29 -13.15 -15.32
CA ASP A 217 -17.35 -14.26 -15.10
C ASP A 217 -17.07 -15.10 -16.37
N PRO A 218 -18.05 -15.52 -17.19
CA PRO A 218 -17.76 -16.22 -18.44
C PRO A 218 -17.02 -15.34 -19.46
N ILE A 219 -17.32 -14.03 -19.48
CA ILE A 219 -16.64 -13.05 -20.35
C ILE A 219 -15.16 -12.93 -19.95
N PHE A 220 -14.88 -12.80 -18.66
CA PHE A 220 -13.52 -12.73 -18.14
C PHE A 220 -12.72 -13.99 -18.45
N HIS A 221 -13.32 -15.17 -18.26
CA HIS A 221 -12.69 -16.44 -18.61
C HIS A 221 -12.40 -16.53 -20.12
N LEU A 222 -13.32 -16.09 -20.98
CA LEU A 222 -13.11 -16.04 -22.43
C LEU A 222 -11.96 -15.10 -22.79
N LEU A 223 -11.97 -13.87 -22.27
CA LEU A 223 -10.94 -12.86 -22.53
C LEU A 223 -9.57 -13.34 -22.08
N ILE A 224 -9.46 -13.96 -20.89
CA ILE A 224 -8.19 -14.51 -20.40
C ILE A 224 -7.70 -15.65 -21.30
N ARG A 225 -8.58 -16.57 -21.70
CA ARG A 225 -8.22 -17.68 -22.61
C ARG A 225 -7.75 -17.17 -23.97
N LEU A 226 -8.44 -16.18 -24.54
CA LEU A 226 -8.03 -15.55 -25.80
C LEU A 226 -6.67 -14.86 -25.65
N PHE A 227 -6.49 -14.10 -24.56
CA PHE A 227 -5.23 -13.42 -24.28
C PHE A 227 -4.06 -14.40 -24.14
N LEU A 228 -4.24 -15.51 -23.41
CA LEU A 228 -3.22 -16.57 -23.27
C LEU A 228 -2.87 -17.21 -24.62
N LYS A 229 -3.86 -17.44 -25.50
CA LYS A 229 -3.63 -17.98 -26.84
C LYS A 229 -2.83 -17.00 -27.72
N LEU A 230 -3.22 -15.72 -27.73
CA LEU A 230 -2.58 -14.69 -28.56
C LEU A 230 -1.13 -14.44 -28.14
N THR A 231 -0.87 -14.44 -26.84
CA THR A 231 0.46 -14.17 -26.27
C THR A 231 1.33 -15.42 -26.15
N LYS A 232 0.80 -16.60 -26.51
CA LYS A 232 1.45 -17.92 -26.39
C LYS A 232 2.01 -18.20 -24.98
N ILE A 233 1.41 -17.61 -23.94
CA ILE A 233 1.80 -17.85 -22.55
C ILE A 233 1.35 -19.26 -22.19
N LYS A 234 2.32 -20.17 -22.00
CA LYS A 234 2.04 -21.49 -21.43
C LYS A 234 1.85 -21.35 -19.92
N ALA A 235 0.81 -21.98 -19.38
CA ALA A 235 0.68 -22.13 -17.94
C ALA A 235 1.91 -22.90 -17.44
N GLN A 236 2.70 -22.29 -16.54
CA GLN A 236 3.77 -23.00 -15.85
C GLN A 236 3.12 -24.11 -15.00
N ARG A 237 3.48 -25.37 -15.26
CA ARG A 237 3.04 -26.51 -14.45
C ARG A 237 3.78 -26.52 -13.12
#